data_AF-A0A956ASE5-F1
#
_entry.id   AF-A0A956ASE5-F1
#
_cell.length_a   1.000
_cell.length_b   1.000
_cell.length_c   1.000
_cell.angle_alpha   90.00
_cell.angle_beta   90.00
_cell.angle_gamma   90.00
#
_symmetry.space_group_name_H-M   'P 1'
#
loop_
_entity.id
_entity.type
_entity.pdbx_description
1 polymer ?
#
loop_
_entity_poly.entity_id
_entity_poly.type
_entity_poly.pdbx_seq_one_letter_code
_entity_poly.pdbx_strand_id
1 'polypeptide(L)'
;MHEAQKVRIQAIDEAQMGPRWAAMCAAMWPQYRAWFLSEGEAARPTYLASRRALVTHMPELAATYDQAVALAGGSDLVARCLSGYCPPPYIAGCSQAVFRGGMPILVRNYDYSPALWEAVIMRTAWRGRRVLGMSDCLWGLLDGINDAGLAVSLAFGGRREVGVGFGIPIVLRYVLETCDTADEAVAVLCRVPIHMAYNITVLDAAGAHATVMVSPDRPPAVVPQAVITNHQQRVEWHRHALATGSVD
;
A
#
# COMPACT_ATOMS: atom_id res chain seq x y z
N MET A 1 -29.97 -12.63 -11.02
CA MET A 1 -28.67 -13.29 -11.29
C MET A 1 -27.63 -12.20 -11.50
N HIS A 2 -26.67 -12.03 -10.59
CA HIS A 2 -25.50 -11.20 -10.89
C HIS A 2 -24.61 -11.98 -11.86
N GLU A 3 -24.34 -11.40 -13.02
CA GLU A 3 -23.38 -11.94 -13.96
C GLU A 3 -22.01 -11.98 -13.29
N ALA A 4 -21.35 -13.15 -13.32
CA ALA A 4 -20.04 -13.30 -12.69
C ALA A 4 -19.04 -12.39 -13.43
N GLN A 5 -18.54 -11.36 -12.73
CA GLN A 5 -17.53 -10.46 -13.28
C GLN A 5 -16.23 -11.24 -13.49
N LYS A 6 -15.82 -11.41 -14.75
CA LYS A 6 -14.53 -12.02 -15.09
C LYS A 6 -13.40 -11.03 -14.83
N VAL A 7 -12.51 -11.36 -13.91
CA VAL A 7 -11.27 -10.60 -13.68
C VAL A 7 -10.11 -11.35 -14.33
N ARG A 8 -9.24 -10.62 -15.04
CA ARG A 8 -7.97 -11.15 -15.55
C ARG A 8 -6.83 -10.61 -14.71
N ILE A 9 -6.17 -11.50 -13.97
CA ILE A 9 -4.95 -11.17 -13.27
C ILE A 9 -3.81 -11.13 -14.27
N GLN A 10 -3.01 -10.07 -14.23
CA GLN A 10 -1.83 -9.88 -15.06
C GLN A 10 -0.57 -9.91 -14.21
N ALA A 11 0.55 -10.33 -14.81
CA ALA A 11 1.85 -10.29 -14.18
C ALA A 11 2.74 -9.30 -14.91
N ILE A 12 3.33 -8.36 -14.18
CA ILE A 12 4.40 -7.50 -14.65
C ILE A 12 5.69 -7.98 -14.01
N ASP A 13 6.60 -8.47 -14.85
CA ASP A 13 7.96 -8.81 -14.48
C ASP A 13 8.89 -7.84 -15.19
N GLU A 14 9.42 -6.87 -14.43
CA GLU A 14 10.25 -5.79 -14.95
C GLU A 14 11.26 -5.34 -13.88
N ALA A 15 12.52 -5.73 -14.07
CA ALA A 15 13.59 -5.40 -13.12
C ALA A 15 13.80 -3.89 -13.01
N GLN A 16 13.70 -3.15 -14.10
CA GLN A 16 13.73 -1.68 -14.13
C GLN A 16 12.37 -1.15 -14.54
N MET A 17 11.97 0.01 -14.03
CA MET A 17 10.70 0.60 -14.43
C MET A 17 10.77 1.01 -15.91
N GLY A 18 9.83 0.53 -16.71
CA GLY A 18 9.93 0.55 -18.15
C GLY A 18 8.59 0.37 -18.88
N PRO A 19 8.61 -0.13 -20.12
CA PRO A 19 7.44 -0.08 -21.01
C PRO A 19 6.22 -0.85 -20.52
N ARG A 20 6.38 -1.97 -19.78
CA ARG A 20 5.23 -2.74 -19.28
C ARG A 20 4.51 -1.96 -18.20
N TRP A 21 5.25 -1.38 -17.27
CA TRP A 21 4.69 -0.50 -16.25
C TRP A 21 4.04 0.73 -16.89
N ALA A 22 4.71 1.39 -17.84
CA ALA A 22 4.18 2.58 -18.51
C ALA A 22 2.86 2.30 -19.26
N ALA A 23 2.77 1.16 -19.96
CA ALA A 23 1.54 0.74 -20.65
C ALA A 23 0.38 0.46 -19.68
N MET A 24 0.66 -0.22 -18.56
CA MET A 24 -0.32 -0.45 -17.51
C MET A 24 -0.79 0.87 -16.88
N CYS A 25 0.16 1.75 -16.54
CA CYS A 25 -0.14 3.06 -15.97
C CYS A 25 -1.02 3.89 -16.91
N ALA A 26 -0.70 3.93 -18.21
CA ALA A 26 -1.50 4.63 -19.20
C ALA A 26 -2.93 4.06 -19.32
N ALA A 27 -3.08 2.74 -19.24
CA ALA A 27 -4.38 2.08 -19.32
C ALA A 27 -5.28 2.37 -18.10
N MET A 28 -4.70 2.51 -16.91
CA MET A 28 -5.42 2.76 -15.65
C MET A 28 -5.55 4.26 -15.31
N TRP A 29 -4.78 5.11 -15.99
CA TRP A 29 -4.73 6.55 -15.68
C TRP A 29 -6.09 7.25 -15.71
N PRO A 30 -7.02 6.99 -16.65
CA PRO A 30 -8.32 7.65 -16.64
C PRO A 30 -9.10 7.43 -15.33
N GLN A 31 -9.09 6.20 -14.79
CA GLN A 31 -9.76 5.85 -13.53
C GLN A 31 -9.06 6.50 -12.34
N TYR A 32 -7.72 6.43 -12.29
CA TYR A 32 -6.93 7.07 -11.23
C TYR A 32 -7.07 8.58 -11.23
N ARG A 33 -7.11 9.21 -12.41
CA ARG A 33 -7.34 10.65 -12.54
C ARG A 33 -8.72 11.03 -12.00
N ALA A 34 -9.76 10.27 -12.35
CA ALA A 34 -11.12 10.52 -11.86
C ALA A 34 -11.21 10.37 -10.33
N TRP A 35 -10.59 9.32 -9.78
CA TRP A 35 -10.51 9.12 -8.34
C TRP A 35 -9.72 10.24 -7.65
N PHE A 36 -8.51 10.54 -8.11
CA PHE A 36 -7.63 11.56 -7.52
C PHE A 36 -8.27 12.95 -7.51
N LEU A 37 -9.13 13.26 -8.49
CA LEU A 37 -9.87 14.52 -8.60
C LEU A 37 -11.28 14.48 -8.01
N SER A 38 -11.68 13.39 -7.34
CA SER A 38 -13.05 13.21 -6.82
C SER A 38 -13.50 14.29 -5.82
N GLU A 39 -12.57 14.87 -5.08
CA GLU A 39 -12.79 15.97 -4.13
C GLU A 39 -12.39 17.34 -4.72
N GLY A 40 -12.12 17.40 -6.03
CA GLY A 40 -11.63 18.57 -6.75
C GLY A 40 -10.11 18.71 -6.72
N GLU A 41 -9.57 19.39 -7.74
CA GLU A 41 -8.11 19.57 -7.91
C GLU A 41 -7.49 20.42 -6.79
N ALA A 42 -8.22 21.42 -6.29
CA ALA A 42 -7.76 22.29 -5.21
C ALA A 42 -7.59 21.56 -3.86
N ALA A 43 -8.22 20.39 -3.69
CA ALA A 43 -8.06 19.55 -2.50
C ALA A 43 -6.76 18.73 -2.52
N ARG A 44 -6.06 18.66 -3.66
CA ARG A 44 -4.82 17.88 -3.80
C ARG A 44 -3.58 18.75 -3.55
N PRO A 45 -2.55 18.27 -2.83
CA PRO A 45 -1.27 18.98 -2.69
C PRO A 45 -0.66 19.34 -4.04
N THR A 46 0.10 20.43 -4.12
CA THR A 46 0.85 20.79 -5.34
C THR A 46 1.97 19.80 -5.62
N TYR A 47 2.46 19.75 -6.86
CA TYR A 47 3.61 18.90 -7.23
C TYR A 47 4.82 19.12 -6.30
N LEU A 48 5.17 20.38 -6.03
CA LEU A 48 6.32 20.69 -5.17
C LEU A 48 6.12 20.20 -3.73
N ALA A 49 4.90 20.33 -3.18
CA ALA A 49 4.57 19.83 -1.86
C ALA A 49 4.65 18.29 -1.81
N SER A 50 4.05 17.61 -2.80
CA SER A 50 4.09 16.16 -2.97
C SER A 50 5.51 15.62 -3.06
N ARG A 51 6.34 16.18 -3.95
CA ARG A 51 7.73 15.74 -4.13
C ARG A 51 8.58 16.03 -2.88
N ARG A 52 8.41 17.20 -2.25
CA ARG A 52 9.14 17.54 -1.01
C ARG A 52 8.79 16.56 0.11
N ALA A 53 7.51 16.22 0.28
CA ALA A 53 7.09 15.22 1.26
C ALA A 53 7.75 13.86 0.97
N LEU A 54 7.71 13.39 -0.28
CA LEU A 54 8.30 12.11 -0.67
C LEU A 54 9.80 12.07 -0.37
N VAL A 55 10.55 13.11 -0.77
CA VAL A 55 11.99 13.20 -0.50
C VAL A 55 12.29 13.29 1.00
N THR A 56 11.43 13.94 1.78
CA THR A 56 11.63 14.09 3.23
C THR A 56 11.45 12.76 3.98
N HIS A 57 10.42 11.98 3.62
CA HIS A 57 10.04 10.80 4.38
C HIS A 57 10.51 9.47 3.78
N MET A 58 10.76 9.44 2.47
CA MET A 58 11.16 8.26 1.71
C MET A 58 12.20 8.64 0.63
N PRO A 59 13.34 9.26 1.02
CA PRO A 59 14.32 9.81 0.07
C PRO A 59 14.83 8.79 -0.94
N GLU A 60 14.93 7.52 -0.55
CA GLU A 60 15.36 6.44 -1.43
C GLU A 60 14.38 6.24 -2.60
N LEU A 61 13.07 6.49 -2.45
CA LEU A 61 12.15 6.36 -3.58
C LEU A 61 12.21 7.53 -4.58
N ALA A 62 12.94 8.62 -4.28
CA ALA A 62 12.88 9.83 -5.08
C ALA A 62 13.24 9.60 -6.56
N ALA A 63 14.30 8.84 -6.83
CA ALA A 63 14.72 8.53 -8.20
C ALA A 63 13.69 7.65 -8.93
N THR A 64 13.15 6.63 -8.26
CA THR A 64 12.10 5.76 -8.81
C THR A 64 10.83 6.55 -9.13
N TYR A 65 10.44 7.46 -8.23
CA TYR A 65 9.32 8.38 -8.43
C TYR A 65 9.56 9.29 -9.64
N ASP A 66 10.72 9.95 -9.73
CA ASP A 66 11.03 10.84 -10.86
C ASP A 66 11.02 10.07 -12.20
N GLN A 67 11.48 8.82 -12.22
CA GLN A 67 11.39 7.92 -13.37
C GLN A 67 9.94 7.55 -13.71
N ALA A 68 9.12 7.22 -12.72
CA ALA A 68 7.70 6.91 -12.90
C ALA A 68 6.96 8.10 -13.52
N VAL A 69 7.21 9.31 -13.01
CA VAL A 69 6.63 10.55 -13.55
C VAL A 69 7.04 10.77 -14.99
N ALA A 70 8.32 10.62 -15.33
CA ALA A 70 8.81 10.78 -16.69
C ALA A 70 8.14 9.78 -17.66
N LEU A 71 8.08 8.50 -17.29
CA LEU A 71 7.47 7.44 -18.09
C LEU A 71 5.95 7.59 -18.23
N ALA A 72 5.28 8.17 -17.25
CA ALA A 72 3.84 8.47 -17.28
C ALA A 72 3.51 9.80 -17.99
N GLY A 73 4.49 10.41 -18.68
CA GLY A 73 4.30 11.60 -19.52
C GLY A 73 4.59 12.94 -18.84
N GLY A 74 5.00 12.95 -17.57
CA GLY A 74 5.60 14.11 -16.92
C GLY A 74 4.65 15.26 -16.54
N SER A 75 3.33 15.08 -16.64
CA SER A 75 2.38 16.14 -16.27
C SER A 75 2.35 16.39 -14.75
N ASP A 76 2.05 17.63 -14.34
CA ASP A 76 1.89 18.03 -12.92
C ASP A 76 0.91 17.11 -12.17
N LEU A 77 -0.24 16.84 -12.77
CA LEU A 77 -1.29 16.05 -12.12
C LEU A 77 -0.89 14.58 -11.92
N VAL A 78 -0.25 13.97 -12.92
CA VAL A 78 0.30 12.61 -12.81
C VAL A 78 1.35 12.57 -11.70
N ALA A 79 2.24 13.56 -11.66
CA ALA A 79 3.28 13.63 -10.64
C ALA A 79 2.71 13.74 -9.23
N ARG A 80 1.65 14.53 -9.03
CA ARG A 80 0.91 14.63 -7.76
C ARG A 80 0.28 13.30 -7.38
N CYS A 81 -0.42 12.65 -8.31
CA CYS A 81 -1.05 11.35 -8.07
C CYS A 81 -0.03 10.26 -7.71
N LEU A 82 1.05 10.13 -8.49
CA LEU A 82 2.08 9.10 -8.27
C LEU A 82 2.85 9.29 -6.96
N SER A 83 2.88 10.50 -6.38
CA SER A 83 3.51 10.70 -5.08
C SER A 83 2.81 9.94 -3.95
N GLY A 84 1.52 9.63 -4.14
CA GLY A 84 0.67 9.08 -3.09
C GLY A 84 0.53 9.98 -1.87
N TYR A 85 0.88 11.27 -1.94
CA TYR A 85 0.79 12.19 -0.82
C TYR A 85 -0.59 12.85 -0.75
N CYS A 86 -1.26 12.69 0.39
CA CYS A 86 -2.66 13.07 0.64
C CYS A 86 -3.61 12.65 -0.50
N PRO A 87 -3.72 11.34 -0.81
CA PRO A 87 -4.69 10.87 -1.78
C PRO A 87 -6.12 10.96 -1.21
N PRO A 88 -7.16 10.88 -2.05
CA PRO A 88 -8.53 10.72 -1.57
C PRO A 88 -8.66 9.43 -0.75
N PRO A 89 -9.61 9.34 0.20
CA PRO A 89 -9.78 8.14 0.99
C PRO A 89 -10.22 6.94 0.16
N TYR A 90 -9.75 5.75 0.55
CA TYR A 90 -10.17 4.48 -0.01
C TYR A 90 -10.23 3.43 1.10
N ILE A 91 -11.25 2.57 1.04
CA ILE A 91 -11.56 1.59 2.07
C ILE A 91 -11.60 0.20 1.43
N ALA A 92 -10.96 -0.76 2.08
CA ALA A 92 -10.98 -2.16 1.71
C ALA A 92 -11.23 -3.00 2.97
N GLY A 93 -11.80 -4.20 2.82
CA GLY A 93 -11.78 -5.22 3.86
C GLY A 93 -10.65 -6.21 3.61
N CYS A 94 -9.91 -6.61 4.64
CA CYS A 94 -8.92 -7.69 4.59
C CYS A 94 -8.84 -8.39 5.97
N SER A 95 -8.36 -9.62 5.96
CA SER A 95 -7.91 -10.37 7.13
C SER A 95 -6.50 -10.90 6.87
N GLN A 96 -5.69 -10.99 7.90
CA GLN A 96 -4.32 -11.49 7.82
C GLN A 96 -3.94 -12.32 9.05
N ALA A 97 -3.10 -13.32 8.83
CA ALA A 97 -2.67 -14.27 9.84
C ALA A 97 -1.19 -14.68 9.65
N VAL A 98 -0.44 -14.71 10.74
CA VAL A 98 0.93 -15.24 10.81
C VAL A 98 0.87 -16.64 11.41
N PHE A 99 1.38 -17.62 10.68
CA PHE A 99 1.60 -18.98 11.17
C PHE A 99 3.09 -19.21 11.44
N ARG A 100 3.40 -19.72 12.62
CA ARG A 100 4.78 -19.84 13.15
C ARG A 100 5.29 -21.28 13.21
N GLY A 101 4.62 -22.24 12.55
CA GLY A 101 5.00 -23.66 12.58
C GLY A 101 6.07 -23.99 11.55
N GLY A 102 7.32 -24.13 12.00
CA GLY A 102 8.46 -24.51 11.15
C GLY A 102 8.92 -23.35 10.27
N MET A 103 8.32 -23.20 9.10
CA MET A 103 8.56 -22.06 8.21
C MET A 103 7.59 -20.93 8.54
N PRO A 104 8.06 -19.68 8.72
CA PRO A 104 7.17 -18.53 8.93
C PRO A 104 6.30 -18.31 7.69
N ILE A 105 4.98 -18.20 7.89
CA ILE A 105 4.02 -17.98 6.81
C ILE A 105 3.14 -16.78 7.17
N LEU A 106 3.03 -15.82 6.26
CA LEU A 106 2.06 -14.74 6.30
C LEU A 106 0.95 -15.02 5.28
N VAL A 107 -0.29 -15.13 5.76
CA VAL A 107 -1.48 -15.36 4.93
C VAL A 107 -2.37 -14.13 4.99
N ARG A 108 -2.96 -13.77 3.85
CA ARG A 108 -3.90 -12.64 3.72
C ARG A 108 -5.02 -12.97 2.73
N ASN A 109 -6.22 -12.43 2.95
CA ASN A 109 -7.28 -12.32 1.94
C ASN A 109 -7.60 -10.85 1.59
N TYR A 110 -8.29 -10.65 0.46
CA TYR A 110 -8.84 -9.37 0.03
C TYR A 110 -10.36 -9.46 -0.07
N ASP A 111 -11.04 -8.60 0.68
CA ASP A 111 -12.48 -8.35 0.58
C ASP A 111 -12.65 -6.99 -0.13
N TYR A 112 -12.43 -7.02 -1.44
CA TYR A 112 -12.30 -5.83 -2.27
C TYR A 112 -13.15 -5.94 -3.55
N SER A 113 -13.71 -4.82 -4.00
CA SER A 113 -14.51 -4.80 -5.22
C SER A 113 -13.64 -5.13 -6.44
N PRO A 114 -14.01 -6.12 -7.26
CA PRO A 114 -13.29 -6.43 -8.50
C PRO A 114 -13.18 -5.24 -9.46
N ALA A 115 -14.08 -4.26 -9.36
CA ALA A 115 -14.08 -3.06 -10.20
C ALA A 115 -13.02 -2.02 -9.77
N LEU A 116 -12.50 -2.10 -8.54
CA LEU A 116 -11.50 -1.17 -8.00
C LEU A 116 -10.10 -1.79 -7.92
N TRP A 117 -9.98 -3.08 -8.27
CA TRP A 117 -8.74 -3.85 -8.19
C TRP A 117 -7.94 -3.76 -9.48
N GLU A 118 -6.65 -3.38 -9.38
CA GLU A 118 -5.74 -3.37 -10.53
C GLU A 118 -5.56 -4.77 -11.14
N ALA A 119 -5.68 -5.83 -10.33
CA ALA A 119 -5.44 -7.22 -10.72
C ALA A 119 -4.05 -7.44 -11.35
N VAL A 120 -3.02 -6.75 -10.84
CA VAL A 120 -1.64 -6.87 -11.30
C VAL A 120 -0.72 -7.37 -10.20
N ILE A 121 -0.03 -8.48 -10.45
CA ILE A 121 1.09 -8.94 -9.63
C ILE A 121 2.38 -8.39 -10.24
N MET A 122 3.19 -7.72 -9.43
CA MET A 122 4.45 -7.12 -9.86
C MET A 122 5.64 -7.87 -9.28
N ARG A 123 6.60 -8.26 -10.13
CA ARG A 123 7.97 -8.61 -9.76
C ARG A 123 8.92 -7.53 -10.29
N THR A 124 9.53 -6.78 -9.39
CA THR A 124 10.33 -5.59 -9.71
C THR A 124 11.70 -5.63 -9.05
N ALA A 125 12.67 -4.88 -9.58
CA ALA A 125 13.97 -4.64 -8.94
C ALA A 125 14.42 -3.19 -9.11
N TRP A 126 13.48 -2.24 -9.01
CA TRP A 126 13.68 -0.84 -9.45
C TRP A 126 14.80 -0.11 -8.72
N ARG A 127 15.09 -0.52 -7.48
CA ARG A 127 16.25 -0.07 -6.68
C ARG A 127 17.30 -1.16 -6.44
N GLY A 128 17.32 -2.21 -7.26
CA GLY A 128 18.22 -3.36 -7.12
C GLY A 128 17.72 -4.46 -6.17
N ARG A 129 16.82 -4.14 -5.24
CA ARG A 129 16.14 -5.12 -4.37
C ARG A 129 14.97 -5.76 -5.11
N ARG A 130 14.89 -7.09 -5.15
CA ARG A 130 13.74 -7.76 -5.77
C ARG A 130 12.56 -7.76 -4.84
N VAL A 131 11.41 -7.36 -5.36
CA VAL A 131 10.14 -7.33 -4.65
C VAL A 131 9.07 -7.99 -5.51
N LEU A 132 8.26 -8.85 -4.88
CA LEU A 132 7.07 -9.45 -5.45
C LEU A 132 5.86 -8.99 -4.64
N GLY A 133 4.79 -8.51 -5.28
CA GLY A 133 3.58 -8.11 -4.56
C GLY A 133 2.40 -7.76 -5.45
N MET A 134 1.22 -7.62 -4.85
CA MET A 134 0.03 -7.11 -5.53
C MET A 134 0.10 -5.59 -5.69
N SER A 135 -0.04 -5.09 -6.92
CA SER A 135 -0.01 -3.66 -7.23
C SER A 135 -1.27 -2.94 -6.74
N ASP A 136 -1.06 -1.69 -6.30
CA ASP A 136 -2.10 -0.69 -6.09
C ASP A 136 -1.50 0.71 -6.14
N CYS A 137 -2.32 1.73 -6.39
CA CYS A 137 -1.86 3.09 -6.64
C CYS A 137 -0.78 3.17 -7.75
N LEU A 138 -0.97 2.43 -8.85
CA LEU A 138 -0.16 2.38 -10.08
C LEU A 138 1.26 1.81 -9.93
N TRP A 139 1.90 2.00 -8.79
CA TRP A 139 3.26 1.51 -8.54
C TRP A 139 3.50 1.23 -7.06
N GLY A 140 2.51 1.42 -6.18
CA GLY A 140 2.57 0.94 -4.81
C GLY A 140 2.29 -0.56 -4.73
N LEU A 141 2.24 -1.08 -3.50
CA LEU A 141 1.95 -2.48 -3.22
C LEU A 141 0.96 -2.62 -2.06
N LEU A 142 -0.05 -3.46 -2.22
CA LEU A 142 -0.96 -3.80 -1.10
C LEU A 142 -0.33 -4.79 -0.14
N ASP A 143 0.50 -5.69 -0.65
CA ASP A 143 1.30 -6.68 0.07
C ASP A 143 2.56 -7.00 -0.73
N GLY A 144 3.44 -7.80 -0.13
CA GLY A 144 4.51 -8.42 -0.88
C GLY A 144 5.54 -9.11 -0.03
N ILE A 145 6.55 -9.63 -0.72
CA ILE A 145 7.76 -10.21 -0.15
C ILE A 145 8.98 -9.72 -0.95
N ASN A 146 10.08 -9.44 -0.27
CA ASN A 146 11.34 -9.11 -0.93
C ASN A 146 12.36 -10.26 -0.87
N ASP A 147 13.49 -10.10 -1.54
CA ASP A 147 14.52 -11.14 -1.62
C ASP A 147 15.41 -11.30 -0.37
N ALA A 148 15.20 -10.48 0.67
CA ALA A 148 15.68 -10.76 2.02
C ALA A 148 14.73 -11.67 2.83
N GLY A 149 13.53 -11.94 2.28
CA GLY A 149 12.50 -12.74 2.94
C GLY A 149 11.61 -11.93 3.91
N LEU A 150 11.64 -10.60 3.84
CA LEU A 150 10.67 -9.74 4.53
C LEU A 150 9.35 -9.75 3.77
N ALA A 151 8.29 -10.18 4.43
CA ALA A 151 6.92 -10.15 3.95
C ALA A 151 6.08 -9.11 4.71
N VAL A 152 5.19 -8.42 3.99
CA VAL A 152 4.31 -7.39 4.55
C VAL A 152 2.90 -7.52 3.97
N SER A 153 1.89 -7.36 4.82
CA SER A 153 0.48 -7.24 4.43
C SER A 153 -0.21 -6.13 5.22
N LEU A 154 -1.38 -5.70 4.73
CA LEU A 154 -2.20 -4.71 5.43
C LEU A 154 -3.65 -5.18 5.59
N ALA A 155 -4.33 -4.61 6.56
CA ALA A 155 -5.78 -4.59 6.66
C ALA A 155 -6.22 -3.18 7.04
N PHE A 156 -7.49 -2.85 6.78
CA PHE A 156 -8.00 -1.53 7.13
C PHE A 156 -8.10 -1.37 8.66
N GLY A 157 -7.76 -0.20 9.19
CA GLY A 157 -7.72 0.04 10.63
C GLY A 157 -9.10 0.23 11.29
N GLY A 158 -10.17 0.24 10.49
CA GLY A 158 -11.53 0.35 11.00
C GLY A 158 -11.90 1.75 11.49
N ARG A 159 -11.26 2.79 10.94
CA ARG A 159 -11.55 4.19 11.27
C ARG A 159 -11.64 5.08 10.03
N ARG A 160 -12.42 6.16 10.13
CA ARG A 160 -12.76 7.04 8.99
C ARG A 160 -11.88 8.28 8.88
N GLU A 161 -11.00 8.52 9.85
CA GLU A 161 -10.13 9.68 9.85
C GLU A 161 -9.19 9.66 8.65
N VAL A 162 -9.13 10.81 7.98
CA VAL A 162 -8.22 11.08 6.87
C VAL A 162 -7.39 12.29 7.29
N GLY A 163 -6.07 12.18 7.15
CA GLY A 163 -5.15 13.26 7.51
C GLY A 163 -4.02 13.40 6.53
N VAL A 164 -3.01 14.18 6.94
CA VAL A 164 -1.83 14.46 6.12
C VAL A 164 -0.89 13.25 6.18
N GLY A 165 -0.58 12.67 5.02
CA GLY A 165 0.32 11.53 4.94
C GLY A 165 0.24 10.80 3.60
N PHE A 166 0.91 9.67 3.50
CA PHE A 166 0.96 8.86 2.28
C PHE A 166 -0.16 7.82 2.22
N GLY A 167 -0.58 7.51 1.00
CA GLY A 167 -1.26 6.27 0.66
C GLY A 167 -0.42 5.07 1.07
N ILE A 168 -1.01 4.14 1.80
CA ILE A 168 -0.29 2.99 2.35
C ILE A 168 0.45 2.15 1.27
N PRO A 169 -0.02 2.00 0.01
CA PRO A 169 0.71 1.24 -1.00
C PRO A 169 2.11 1.79 -1.32
N ILE A 170 2.29 3.11 -1.29
CA ILE A 170 3.61 3.72 -1.52
C ILE A 170 4.54 3.44 -0.34
N VAL A 171 4.01 3.46 0.88
CA VAL A 171 4.78 3.17 2.10
C VAL A 171 5.18 1.69 2.15
N LEU A 172 4.29 0.77 1.76
CA LEU A 172 4.65 -0.66 1.71
C LEU A 172 5.68 -0.96 0.62
N ARG A 173 5.56 -0.33 -0.56
CA ARG A 173 6.60 -0.38 -1.59
C ARG A 173 7.94 0.06 -1.01
N TYR A 174 7.96 1.19 -0.28
CA TYR A 174 9.17 1.68 0.36
C TYR A 174 9.77 0.67 1.34
N VAL A 175 8.96 0.16 2.28
CA VAL A 175 9.38 -0.88 3.24
C VAL A 175 10.01 -2.07 2.52
N LEU A 176 9.33 -2.62 1.52
CA LEU A 176 9.79 -3.79 0.78
C LEU A 176 11.05 -3.51 -0.05
N GLU A 177 11.26 -2.28 -0.52
CA GLU A 177 12.46 -1.89 -1.27
C GLU A 177 13.67 -1.51 -0.40
N THR A 178 13.49 -1.24 0.90
CA THR A 178 14.57 -0.74 1.77
C THR A 178 14.87 -1.56 3.02
N CYS A 179 13.98 -2.44 3.45
CA CYS A 179 14.14 -3.17 4.72
C CYS A 179 14.47 -4.66 4.49
N ASP A 180 15.31 -5.21 5.36
CA ASP A 180 15.64 -6.64 5.43
C ASP A 180 14.89 -7.37 6.55
N THR A 181 14.56 -6.66 7.64
CA THR A 181 14.03 -7.26 8.88
C THR A 181 12.69 -6.68 9.31
N ALA A 182 11.98 -7.40 10.19
CA ALA A 182 10.73 -6.91 10.78
C ALA A 182 10.95 -5.62 11.58
N ASP A 183 12.06 -5.50 12.32
CA ASP A 183 12.37 -4.32 13.13
C ASP A 183 12.61 -3.06 12.28
N GLU A 184 13.34 -3.20 11.16
CA GLU A 184 13.52 -2.09 10.21
C GLU A 184 12.19 -1.64 9.61
N ALA A 185 11.34 -2.60 9.23
CA ALA A 185 10.01 -2.31 8.71
C ALA A 185 9.14 -1.58 9.74
N VAL A 186 9.17 -2.01 11.01
CA VAL A 186 8.47 -1.34 12.12
C VAL A 186 9.00 0.08 12.30
N ALA A 187 10.31 0.29 12.29
CA ALA A 187 10.91 1.62 12.40
C ALA A 187 10.45 2.55 11.26
N VAL A 188 10.31 2.02 10.04
CA VAL A 188 9.79 2.76 8.91
C VAL A 188 8.32 3.16 9.11
N LEU A 189 7.47 2.20 9.47
CA LEU A 189 6.04 2.39 9.68
C LEU A 189 5.73 3.34 10.84
N CYS A 190 6.61 3.41 11.84
CA CYS A 190 6.46 4.33 12.97
C CYS A 190 6.80 5.79 12.65
N ARG A 191 7.59 6.06 11.60
CA ARG A 191 8.07 7.43 11.27
C ARG A 191 7.46 8.05 10.02
N VAL A 192 6.96 7.25 9.07
CA VAL A 192 6.34 7.76 7.83
C VAL A 192 4.89 8.16 8.13
N PRO A 193 4.46 9.39 7.79
CA PRO A 193 3.08 9.81 7.98
C PRO A 193 2.16 9.06 7.00
N ILE A 194 1.07 8.49 7.51
CA ILE A 194 0.11 7.70 6.74
C ILE A 194 -1.28 8.34 6.85
N HIS A 195 -1.95 8.53 5.71
CA HIS A 195 -3.13 9.39 5.63
C HIS A 195 -4.41 8.79 6.25
N MET A 196 -4.45 7.48 6.52
CA MET A 196 -5.62 6.75 7.01
C MET A 196 -5.23 5.66 8.01
N ALA A 197 -6.23 5.05 8.65
CA ALA A 197 -6.02 3.97 9.62
C ALA A 197 -5.77 2.62 8.94
N TYR A 198 -4.68 1.94 9.33
CA TYR A 198 -4.33 0.60 8.84
C TYR A 198 -3.73 -0.28 9.94
N ASN A 199 -3.81 -1.59 9.72
CA ASN A 199 -3.11 -2.63 10.45
C ASN A 199 -2.08 -3.27 9.52
N ILE A 200 -0.79 -3.02 9.71
CA ILE A 200 0.27 -3.57 8.85
C ILE A 200 0.96 -4.71 9.59
N THR A 201 0.86 -5.93 9.09
CA THR A 201 1.60 -7.07 9.63
C THR A 201 2.89 -7.27 8.84
N VAL A 202 4.01 -7.37 9.56
CA VAL A 202 5.34 -7.65 9.02
C VAL A 202 5.83 -8.99 9.55
N LEU A 203 6.53 -9.76 8.71
CA LEU A 203 7.13 -11.06 9.05
C LEU A 203 8.44 -11.20 8.28
N ASP A 204 9.54 -11.49 8.96
CA ASP A 204 10.83 -11.74 8.30
C ASP A 204 11.19 -13.23 8.22
N ALA A 205 12.29 -13.50 7.51
CA ALA A 205 12.79 -14.86 7.29
C ALA A 205 13.22 -15.60 8.57
N ALA A 206 13.55 -14.86 9.63
CA ALA A 206 13.87 -15.42 10.95
C ALA A 206 12.60 -15.75 11.75
N GLY A 207 11.43 -15.35 11.25
CA GLY A 207 10.13 -15.54 11.89
C GLY A 207 9.84 -14.51 12.97
N ALA A 208 10.59 -13.40 13.02
CA ALA A 208 10.19 -12.24 13.82
C ALA A 208 9.03 -11.54 13.11
N HIS A 209 8.03 -11.13 13.90
CA HIS A 209 6.80 -10.54 13.38
C HIS A 209 6.25 -9.47 14.30
N ALA A 210 5.55 -8.52 13.71
CA ALA A 210 4.81 -7.48 14.43
C ALA A 210 3.60 -7.03 13.60
N THR A 211 2.59 -6.49 14.28
CA THR A 211 1.53 -5.72 13.65
C THR A 211 1.64 -4.27 14.10
N VAL A 212 1.76 -3.35 13.14
CA VAL A 212 1.81 -1.91 13.37
C VAL A 212 0.45 -1.31 13.03
N MET A 213 -0.22 -0.78 14.05
CA MET A 213 -1.46 -0.04 13.90
C MET A 213 -1.13 1.44 13.69
N VAL A 214 -1.49 1.98 12.53
CA VAL A 214 -1.23 3.38 12.16
C VAL A 214 -2.55 4.12 11.98
N SER A 215 -2.57 5.42 12.26
CA SER A 215 -3.70 6.30 11.98
C SER A 215 -3.21 7.75 11.97
N PRO A 216 -3.79 8.65 11.14
CA PRO A 216 -3.33 10.04 11.05
C PRO A 216 -3.56 10.87 12.33
N ASP A 217 -4.43 10.40 13.23
CA ASP A 217 -4.89 11.14 14.41
C ASP A 217 -4.20 10.71 15.73
N ARG A 218 -3.28 9.74 15.69
CA ARG A 218 -2.61 9.21 16.89
C ARG A 218 -1.24 8.58 16.57
N PRO A 219 -0.36 8.43 17.57
CA PRO A 219 0.89 7.71 17.39
C PRO A 219 0.67 6.24 16.97
N PRO A 220 1.56 5.66 16.15
CA PRO A 220 1.54 4.25 15.82
C PRO A 220 1.65 3.35 17.07
N ALA A 221 0.96 2.22 17.06
CA ALA A 221 1.05 1.19 18.09
C ALA A 221 1.62 -0.10 17.51
N VAL A 222 2.70 -0.60 18.08
CA VAL A 222 3.34 -1.87 17.68
C VAL A 222 2.88 -2.97 18.63
N VAL A 223 2.32 -4.03 18.07
CA VAL A 223 1.68 -5.09 18.85
C VAL A 223 2.04 -6.48 18.29
N PRO A 224 2.12 -7.54 19.12
CA PRO A 224 2.58 -8.86 18.70
C PRO A 224 1.49 -9.73 18.03
N GLN A 225 0.30 -9.17 17.76
CA GLN A 225 -0.86 -9.88 17.22
C GLN A 225 -0.49 -10.57 15.91
N ALA A 226 -0.68 -11.89 15.89
CA ALA A 226 -0.47 -12.72 14.71
C ALA A 226 -1.70 -12.76 13.80
N VAL A 227 -2.89 -12.43 14.30
CA VAL A 227 -4.14 -12.38 13.52
C VAL A 227 -4.76 -11.01 13.69
N ILE A 228 -5.11 -10.37 12.58
CA ILE A 228 -5.74 -9.06 12.59
C ILE A 228 -6.65 -8.91 11.37
N THR A 229 -7.75 -8.17 11.55
CA THR A 229 -8.76 -7.92 10.52
C THR A 229 -8.93 -6.41 10.34
N ASN A 230 -10.18 -5.93 10.28
CA ASN A 230 -10.52 -4.57 9.85
C ASN A 230 -10.82 -3.59 11.00
N HIS A 231 -10.17 -3.79 12.14
CA HIS A 231 -10.22 -2.89 13.30
C HIS A 231 -8.88 -2.91 14.04
N GLN A 232 -8.60 -1.87 14.81
CA GLN A 232 -7.42 -1.80 15.68
C GLN A 232 -7.71 -2.49 17.03
N GLN A 233 -7.35 -1.87 18.16
CA GLN A 233 -7.54 -2.47 19.48
C GLN A 233 -9.02 -2.68 19.86
N ARG A 234 -9.90 -1.82 19.33
CA ARG A 234 -11.35 -1.87 19.56
C ARG A 234 -12.07 -1.60 18.25
N VAL A 235 -13.29 -2.10 18.13
CA VAL A 235 -14.18 -1.71 17.04
C VAL A 235 -14.64 -0.28 17.26
N GLU A 236 -14.21 0.62 16.38
CA GLU A 236 -14.58 2.04 16.42
C GLU A 236 -15.50 2.41 15.25
N TRP A 237 -15.56 1.58 14.21
CA TRP A 237 -16.53 1.69 13.13
C TRP A 237 -17.39 0.43 13.01
N HIS A 238 -18.42 0.33 13.86
CA HIS A 238 -19.30 -0.83 13.94
C HIS A 238 -19.92 -1.25 12.60
N ARG A 239 -20.38 -0.29 11.79
CA ARG A 239 -20.99 -0.60 10.48
C ARG A 239 -19.99 -1.29 9.53
N HIS A 240 -18.73 -0.88 9.55
CA HIS A 240 -17.68 -1.53 8.77
C HIS A 240 -17.37 -2.92 9.33
N ALA A 241 -17.19 -3.03 10.64
CA ALA A 241 -16.90 -4.30 11.29
C ALA A 241 -17.96 -5.37 10.99
N LEU A 242 -19.25 -5.01 11.00
CA LEU A 242 -20.35 -5.90 10.61
C LEU A 242 -20.29 -6.27 9.12
N ALA A 243 -20.02 -5.30 8.24
CA ALA A 243 -19.97 -5.54 6.79
C ALA A 243 -18.80 -6.47 6.38
N THR A 244 -17.71 -6.49 7.15
CA THR A 244 -16.52 -7.31 6.86
C THR A 244 -16.35 -8.50 7.80
N GLY A 245 -17.34 -8.82 8.66
CA GLY A 245 -17.23 -9.92 9.63
C GLY A 245 -16.00 -9.80 10.55
N SER A 246 -15.64 -8.58 10.97
CA SER A 246 -14.32 -8.32 11.57
C SER A 246 -14.10 -8.94 12.95
N VAL A 247 -15.16 -9.38 13.62
CA VAL A 247 -15.16 -9.78 15.04
C VAL A 247 -15.78 -11.17 15.27
N ASP A 248 -16.26 -11.83 14.22
CA ASP A 248 -16.98 -13.11 14.26
C ASP A 248 -16.11 -14.29 13.82
#